data_AF-A0A4S4D0P2-F1
#
_entry.id   AF-A0A4S4D0P2-F1
#
_cell.length_a   1.000
_cell.length_b   1.000
_cell.length_c   1.000
_cell.angle_alpha   90.00
_cell.angle_beta   90.00
_cell.angle_gamma   90.00
#
_symmetry.space_group_name_H-M   'P 1'
#
loop_
_entity.id
_entity.type
_entity.pdbx_description
1 polymer ?
#
loop_
_entity_poly.entity_id
_entity_poly.type
_entity_poly.pdbx_seq_one_letter_code
_entity_poly.pdbx_strand_id
1 'polypeptide(L)'
;MSSRDRKKAALYRKIQRLRSVTNSSAVNKTSIIVDASKYIEELKGKVERLSQDVASPQSSNGQNSLPMQVTVETLEKGFLINVFSEKNCPGLLVTILQAFEELGLDVLDANVSCSDNFRLEAVGGENQGQDDNIDAQVVKQAVLQAIRNWSESNE
;
A
#
# COMPACT_ATOMS: atom_id res chain seq x y z
N MET A 1 41.16 17.35 -25.59
CA MET A 1 40.95 16.24 -24.63
C MET A 1 40.71 14.96 -25.41
N SER A 2 41.43 13.88 -25.07
CA SER A 2 41.28 12.59 -25.75
C SER A 2 39.94 11.92 -25.42
N SER A 3 39.52 10.95 -26.24
CA SER A 3 38.33 10.12 -25.96
C SER A 3 38.42 9.41 -24.60
N ARG A 4 39.64 9.02 -24.19
CA ARG A 4 39.91 8.38 -22.89
C ARG A 4 39.67 9.33 -21.72
N ASP A 5 40.06 10.60 -21.84
CA ASP A 5 39.86 11.62 -20.80
C ASP A 5 38.38 11.94 -20.60
N ARG A 6 37.61 11.99 -21.69
CA ARG A 6 36.16 12.19 -21.64
C ARG A 6 35.46 11.06 -20.88
N LYS A 7 35.84 9.80 -21.15
CA LYS A 7 35.30 8.63 -20.43
C LYS A 7 35.66 8.66 -18.94
N LYS A 8 36.89 9.04 -18.59
CA LYS A 8 37.33 9.19 -17.20
C LYS A 8 36.53 10.27 -16.47
N ALA A 9 36.34 11.45 -17.08
CA ALA A 9 35.54 12.52 -16.50
C ALA A 9 34.06 12.15 -16.32
N ALA A 10 33.48 11.41 -17.26
CA ALA A 10 32.11 10.91 -17.14
C ALA A 10 31.96 9.94 -15.96
N LEU A 11 32.93 9.03 -15.77
CA LEU A 11 32.94 8.10 -14.64
C LEU A 11 33.02 8.85 -13.30
N TYR A 12 33.88 9.86 -13.17
CA TYR A 12 33.97 10.67 -11.95
C TYR A 12 32.65 11.37 -11.62
N ARG A 13 31.97 11.94 -12.63
CA ARG A 13 30.64 12.54 -12.43
C ARG A 13 29.61 11.53 -11.92
N LYS A 14 29.61 10.31 -12.45
CA LYS A 14 28.71 9.23 -11.99
C LYS A 14 29.00 8.83 -10.55
N ILE A 15 30.28 8.68 -10.17
CA ILE A 15 30.68 8.34 -8.80
C ILE A 15 30.30 9.46 -7.82
N GLN A 16 30.43 10.72 -8.21
CA GLN A 16 30.05 11.83 -7.34
C GLN A 16 28.53 11.90 -7.11
N ARG A 17 27.72 11.60 -8.13
CA ARG A 17 26.26 11.44 -7.98
C ARG A 17 25.91 10.27 -7.07
N LEU A 18 26.60 9.14 -7.22
CA LEU A 18 26.40 7.99 -6.33
C LEU A 18 26.68 8.38 -4.87
N ARG A 19 27.81 9.05 -4.62
CA ARG A 19 28.18 9.55 -3.29
C ARG A 19 27.12 10.46 -2.68
N SER A 20 26.57 11.40 -3.45
CA SER A 20 25.54 12.31 -2.94
C SER A 20 24.22 11.60 -2.63
N VAL A 21 23.81 10.64 -3.47
CA VAL A 21 22.56 9.89 -3.26
C VAL A 21 22.67 8.95 -2.07
N THR A 22 23.85 8.36 -1.85
CA THR A 22 24.11 7.45 -0.74
C THR A 22 24.58 8.16 0.54
N ASN A 23 24.65 9.50 0.53
CA ASN A 23 25.19 10.33 1.62
C ASN A 23 26.57 9.85 2.13
N SER A 24 27.40 9.30 1.25
CA SER A 24 28.71 8.77 1.61
C SER A 24 29.70 9.90 1.88
N SER A 25 30.37 9.87 3.04
CA SER A 25 31.44 10.80 3.37
C SER A 25 32.76 10.45 2.68
N ALA A 26 32.86 9.28 2.06
CA ALA A 26 34.09 8.78 1.46
C ALA A 26 34.57 9.59 0.25
N VAL A 27 35.89 9.74 0.13
CA VAL A 27 36.55 10.48 -0.96
C VAL A 27 37.05 9.53 -2.06
N ASN A 28 37.33 8.28 -1.70
CA ASN A 28 37.86 7.26 -2.60
C ASN A 28 36.74 6.53 -3.34
N LYS A 29 36.93 6.29 -4.64
CA LYS A 29 35.94 5.61 -5.51
C LYS A 29 35.51 4.25 -4.96
N THR A 30 36.46 3.44 -4.52
CA THR A 30 36.19 2.10 -3.98
C THR A 30 35.35 2.18 -2.71
N SER A 31 35.70 3.09 -1.80
CA SER A 31 34.94 3.33 -0.57
C SER A 31 33.53 3.84 -0.85
N ILE A 32 33.36 4.76 -1.81
CA ILE A 32 32.02 5.23 -2.24
C ILE A 32 31.17 4.06 -2.77
N ILE A 33 31.77 3.13 -3.52
CA ILE A 33 31.06 1.95 -4.04
C ILE A 33 30.68 1.01 -2.89
N VAL A 34 31.58 0.77 -1.94
CA VAL A 34 31.31 -0.07 -0.76
C VAL A 34 30.19 0.53 0.10
N ASP A 35 30.25 1.83 0.37
CA ASP A 35 29.20 2.55 1.10
C ASP A 35 27.85 2.47 0.35
N ALA A 36 27.87 2.59 -0.98
CA ALA A 36 26.67 2.44 -1.78
C ALA A 36 26.07 1.03 -1.70
N SER A 37 26.91 -0.01 -1.76
CA SER A 37 26.45 -1.40 -1.58
C SER A 37 25.83 -1.61 -0.21
N LYS A 38 26.45 -1.09 0.86
CA LYS A 38 25.91 -1.15 2.21
C LYS A 38 24.59 -0.40 2.33
N TYR A 39 24.48 0.79 1.73
CA TYR A 39 23.25 1.57 1.71
C TYR A 39 22.09 0.84 1.02
N ILE A 40 22.37 0.12 -0.07
CA ILE A 40 21.38 -0.72 -0.75
C ILE A 40 20.89 -1.85 0.17
N GLU A 41 21.80 -2.51 0.91
CA GLU A 41 21.46 -3.57 1.86
C GLU A 41 20.60 -3.04 3.02
N GLU A 42 20.95 -1.86 3.56
CA GLU A 42 20.16 -1.18 4.58
C GLU A 42 18.75 -0.81 4.08
N LEU A 43 18.64 -0.31 2.85
CA LEU A 43 17.34 -0.01 2.24
C LEU A 43 16.51 -1.27 2.04
N LYS A 44 17.13 -2.37 1.58
CA LYS A 44 16.46 -3.66 1.43
C LYS A 44 15.89 -4.14 2.77
N GLY A 45 16.68 -4.10 3.83
CA GLY A 45 16.23 -4.47 5.18
C GLY A 45 15.19 -3.52 5.78
N LYS A 46 15.18 -2.23 5.39
CA LYS A 46 14.09 -1.30 5.75
C LYS A 46 12.80 -1.67 5.04
N VAL A 47 12.85 -1.96 3.75
CA VAL A 47 11.68 -2.38 2.96
C VAL A 47 11.09 -3.68 3.51
N GLU A 48 11.93 -4.67 3.86
CA GLU A 48 11.47 -5.93 4.43
C GLU A 48 10.77 -5.74 5.78
N ARG A 49 11.34 -4.91 6.67
CA ARG A 49 10.68 -4.57 7.95
C ARG A 49 9.37 -3.82 7.78
N LEU A 50 9.33 -2.82 6.90
CA LEU A 50 8.10 -2.10 6.56
C LEU A 50 7.05 -3.05 5.97
N SER A 51 7.46 -3.97 5.10
CA SER A 51 6.58 -4.99 4.55
C SER A 51 6.09 -5.97 5.62
N GLN A 52 6.92 -6.30 6.61
CA GLN A 52 6.55 -7.16 7.72
C GLN A 52 5.62 -6.44 8.71
N ASP A 53 5.81 -5.14 8.98
CA ASP A 53 4.90 -4.34 9.82
C ASP A 53 3.55 -4.13 9.13
N VAL A 54 3.52 -3.98 7.81
CA VAL A 54 2.27 -3.96 7.03
C VAL A 54 1.61 -5.34 6.98
N ALA A 55 2.39 -6.42 7.01
CA ALA A 55 1.90 -7.81 7.02
C ALA A 55 1.65 -8.38 8.43
N SER A 56 2.08 -7.70 9.49
CA SER A 56 1.92 -8.15 10.87
C SER A 56 0.59 -7.64 11.39
N PRO A 57 -0.42 -8.52 11.55
CA PRO A 57 -1.69 -8.11 12.10
C PRO A 57 -1.47 -7.88 13.59
N GLN A 58 -1.47 -6.63 14.03
CA GLN A 58 -1.83 -6.36 15.41
C GLN A 58 -3.32 -6.66 15.59
N SER A 59 -3.64 -7.94 15.76
CA SER A 59 -4.73 -8.43 16.59
C SER A 59 -4.66 -9.96 16.63
N SER A 60 -4.59 -10.45 17.86
CA SER A 60 -5.01 -11.77 18.33
C SER A 60 -6.02 -12.51 17.44
N ASN A 61 -5.77 -13.82 17.35
CA ASN A 61 -6.67 -14.90 16.95
C ASN A 61 -6.89 -15.10 15.44
N GLY A 62 -6.02 -15.92 14.86
CA GLY A 62 -6.41 -17.14 14.17
C GLY A 62 -7.15 -17.04 12.83
N GLN A 63 -6.72 -17.89 11.90
CA GLN A 63 -7.45 -18.41 10.75
C GLN A 63 -7.28 -17.60 9.44
N ASN A 64 -6.38 -18.12 8.60
CA ASN A 64 -6.53 -18.32 7.16
C ASN A 64 -7.50 -17.35 6.44
N SER A 65 -7.15 -16.08 6.35
CA SER A 65 -7.86 -15.17 5.46
C SER A 65 -7.07 -15.04 4.16
N LEU A 66 -7.77 -15.11 3.04
CA LEU A 66 -7.25 -14.98 1.68
C LEU A 66 -6.28 -13.78 1.56
N PRO A 67 -5.36 -13.76 0.57
CA PRO A 67 -4.51 -12.60 0.30
C PRO A 67 -5.35 -11.47 -0.32
N MET A 68 -6.29 -10.91 0.46
CA MET A 68 -7.07 -9.74 0.11
C MET A 68 -6.43 -8.50 0.73
N GLN A 69 -6.24 -7.49 -0.09
CA GLN A 69 -5.65 -6.23 0.32
C GLN A 69 -6.74 -5.17 0.43
N VAL A 70 -6.85 -4.54 1.61
CA VAL A 70 -7.79 -3.44 1.87
C VAL A 70 -7.01 -2.21 2.33
N THR A 71 -7.17 -1.10 1.61
CA THR A 71 -6.66 0.21 2.04
C THR A 71 -7.80 1.22 2.13
N VAL A 72 -7.69 2.11 3.11
CA VAL A 72 -8.63 3.21 3.32
C VAL A 72 -7.80 4.46 3.56
N GLU A 73 -8.04 5.49 2.78
CA GLU A 73 -7.39 6.79 2.89
C GLU A 73 -8.44 7.86 3.20
N THR A 74 -8.17 8.72 4.17
CA THR A 74 -9.05 9.85 4.49
C THR A 74 -8.82 10.97 3.47
N LEU A 75 -9.92 11.47 2.90
CA LEU A 75 -9.96 12.61 1.99
C LEU A 75 -10.50 13.85 2.73
N GLU A 76 -10.49 15.03 2.08
CA GLU A 76 -11.08 16.24 2.65
C GLU A 76 -12.59 16.11 2.95
N LYS A 77 -13.28 15.24 2.21
CA LYS A 77 -14.71 14.94 2.36
C LYS A 77 -14.96 13.44 2.18
N GLY A 78 -14.58 12.66 3.19
CA GLY A 78 -14.83 11.22 3.28
C GLY A 78 -13.61 10.33 3.02
N PHE A 79 -13.77 9.21 2.33
CA PHE A 79 -12.78 8.13 2.26
C PHE A 79 -12.57 7.60 0.85
N LEU A 80 -11.32 7.29 0.51
CA LEU A 80 -10.98 6.45 -0.63
C LEU A 80 -10.74 5.02 -0.15
N ILE A 81 -11.57 4.09 -0.60
CA ILE A 81 -11.57 2.69 -0.17
C ILE A 81 -11.15 1.83 -1.35
N ASN A 82 -10.07 1.07 -1.17
CA ASN A 82 -9.57 0.14 -2.17
C ASN A 82 -9.59 -1.28 -1.64
N VAL A 83 -10.15 -2.20 -2.43
CA VAL A 83 -10.18 -3.63 -2.15
C VAL A 83 -9.65 -4.39 -3.35
N PHE A 84 -8.71 -5.31 -3.12
CA PHE A 84 -8.13 -6.16 -4.14
C PHE A 84 -8.06 -7.62 -3.68
N SER A 85 -8.43 -8.53 -4.59
CA SER A 85 -8.29 -9.98 -4.44
C SER A 85 -7.76 -10.57 -5.74
N GLU A 86 -6.81 -11.51 -5.65
CA GLU A 86 -6.25 -12.20 -6.81
C GLU A 86 -7.25 -13.13 -7.52
N LYS A 87 -8.34 -13.51 -6.83
CA LYS A 87 -9.40 -14.36 -7.39
C LYS A 87 -10.66 -13.54 -7.60
N ASN A 88 -11.45 -13.92 -8.61
CA ASN A 88 -12.84 -13.48 -8.68
C ASN A 88 -13.62 -13.99 -7.46
N CYS A 89 -14.42 -13.11 -6.88
CA CYS A 89 -15.16 -13.35 -5.65
C CYS A 89 -16.64 -12.99 -5.86
N PRO A 90 -17.45 -13.90 -6.44
CA PRO A 90 -18.86 -13.65 -6.65
C PRO A 90 -19.57 -13.27 -5.35
N GLY A 91 -20.40 -12.23 -5.39
CA GLY A 91 -21.16 -11.75 -4.22
C GLY A 91 -20.37 -10.86 -3.25
N LEU A 92 -19.05 -10.78 -3.35
CA LEU A 92 -18.23 -9.97 -2.42
C LEU A 92 -18.57 -8.48 -2.47
N LEU A 93 -18.83 -7.95 -3.68
CA LEU A 93 -19.26 -6.56 -3.85
C LEU A 93 -20.51 -6.24 -3.02
N VAL A 94 -21.48 -7.16 -2.99
CA VAL A 94 -22.75 -6.97 -2.29
C VAL A 94 -22.49 -6.88 -0.79
N THR A 95 -21.65 -7.76 -0.24
CA THR A 95 -21.29 -7.75 1.17
C THR A 95 -20.54 -6.47 1.57
N ILE A 96 -19.66 -5.96 0.71
CA ILE A 96 -18.94 -4.70 0.96
C ILE A 96 -19.90 -3.50 0.94
N LEU A 97 -20.81 -3.42 -0.05
CA LEU A 97 -21.77 -2.32 -0.14
C LEU A 97 -22.76 -2.32 1.04
N GLN A 98 -23.15 -3.51 1.52
CA GLN A 98 -23.95 -3.61 2.74
C GLN A 98 -23.21 -3.03 3.96
N ALA A 99 -21.90 -3.29 4.10
CA ALA A 99 -21.11 -2.70 5.16
C ALA A 99 -20.99 -1.17 5.05
N PHE A 100 -20.98 -0.61 3.83
CA PHE A 100 -21.04 0.84 3.65
C PHE A 100 -22.38 1.42 4.10
N GLU A 101 -23.49 0.75 3.76
CA GLU A 101 -24.83 1.16 4.19
C GLU A 101 -24.99 1.11 5.71
N GLU A 102 -24.52 0.03 6.35
CA GLU A 102 -24.52 -0.11 7.82
C GLU A 102 -23.68 0.96 8.53
N LEU A 103 -22.60 1.42 7.88
CA LEU A 103 -21.77 2.52 8.36
C LEU A 103 -22.34 3.92 8.03
N GLY A 104 -23.41 4.01 7.24
CA GLY A 104 -23.95 5.30 6.78
C GLY A 104 -23.02 6.04 5.81
N LEU A 105 -22.14 5.32 5.11
CA LEU A 105 -21.23 5.87 4.10
C LEU A 105 -21.94 5.97 2.75
N ASP A 106 -22.08 7.19 2.24
CA ASP A 106 -22.64 7.42 0.91
C ASP A 106 -21.56 7.18 -0.16
N VAL A 107 -21.79 6.27 -1.10
CA VAL A 107 -20.85 6.04 -2.21
C VAL A 107 -21.03 7.14 -3.26
N LEU A 108 -20.05 8.05 -3.35
CA LEU A 108 -20.05 9.17 -4.30
C LEU A 108 -19.53 8.75 -5.67
N ASP A 109 -18.51 7.90 -5.70
CA ASP A 109 -17.93 7.34 -6.92
C ASP A 109 -17.47 5.91 -6.65
N ALA A 110 -17.53 5.05 -7.65
CA ALA A 110 -17.05 3.69 -7.54
C ALA A 110 -16.65 3.09 -8.89
N ASN A 111 -15.52 2.41 -8.91
CA ASN A 111 -15.02 1.65 -10.03
C ASN A 111 -14.80 0.19 -9.59
N VAL A 112 -15.35 -0.76 -10.36
CA VAL A 112 -15.29 -2.18 -10.02
C VAL A 112 -14.91 -3.05 -11.21
N SER A 113 -14.09 -4.06 -10.96
CA SER A 113 -13.71 -5.10 -11.92
C SER A 113 -13.84 -6.48 -11.25
N CYS A 114 -14.54 -7.40 -11.92
CA CYS A 114 -14.84 -8.75 -11.41
C CYS A 114 -14.58 -9.85 -12.46
N SER A 115 -13.67 -9.65 -13.42
CA SER A 115 -13.40 -10.62 -14.49
C SER A 115 -12.60 -11.83 -13.97
N ASP A 116 -11.29 -11.66 -13.83
CA ASP A 116 -10.36 -12.70 -13.36
C ASP A 116 -10.00 -12.50 -11.87
N ASN A 117 -10.03 -11.24 -11.45
CA ASN A 117 -9.77 -10.77 -10.10
C ASN A 117 -10.92 -9.86 -9.64
N PHE A 118 -10.99 -9.63 -8.33
CA PHE A 118 -11.87 -8.62 -7.76
C PHE A 118 -11.08 -7.37 -7.42
N ARG A 119 -11.50 -6.24 -7.97
CA ARG A 119 -10.97 -4.91 -7.64
C ARG A 119 -12.14 -3.95 -7.45
N LEU A 120 -12.14 -3.27 -6.31
CA LEU A 120 -13.06 -2.19 -6.00
C LEU A 120 -12.25 -0.97 -5.59
N GLU A 121 -12.59 0.18 -6.17
CA GLU A 121 -12.17 1.51 -5.74
C GLU A 121 -13.46 2.30 -5.51
N ALA A 122 -13.66 2.83 -4.31
CA ALA A 122 -14.86 3.57 -3.96
C ALA A 122 -14.51 4.83 -3.18
N VAL A 123 -15.19 5.92 -3.50
CA VAL A 123 -15.13 7.18 -2.76
C VAL A 123 -16.39 7.28 -1.91
N GLY A 124 -16.23 7.12 -0.59
CA GLY A 124 -17.30 7.30 0.38
C GLY A 124 -17.36 8.74 0.86
N GLY A 125 -18.53 9.35 0.88
CA GLY A 125 -18.81 10.62 1.54
C GLY A 125 -19.28 10.39 2.97
N GLU A 126 -18.88 11.28 3.87
CA GLU A 126 -19.45 11.35 5.22
C GLU A 126 -20.84 11.98 5.15
N ASN A 127 -21.82 11.36 5.81
CA ASN A 127 -23.16 11.92 5.96
C ASN A 127 -23.07 13.19 6.82
N GLN A 128 -23.30 14.37 6.23
CA GLN A 128 -23.17 15.70 6.87
C GLN A 128 -24.17 15.97 8.02
N GLY A 129 -24.91 14.95 8.48
CA GLY A 129 -25.97 15.07 9.49
C GLY A 129 -25.64 14.50 10.87
N GLN A 130 -24.50 13.84 11.06
CA GLN A 130 -24.20 13.14 12.32
C GLN A 130 -22.79 13.52 12.82
N ASP A 131 -22.72 14.07 14.03
CA ASP A 131 -21.54 14.63 14.71
C ASP A 131 -20.45 13.57 15.06
N ASP A 132 -20.62 12.34 14.56
CA ASP A 132 -19.69 11.23 14.74
C ASP A 132 -18.78 11.17 13.51
N ASN A 133 -17.62 11.83 13.59
CA ASN A 133 -16.55 11.68 12.61
C ASN A 133 -16.13 10.20 12.55
N ILE A 134 -16.56 9.48 11.50
CA ILE A 134 -16.24 8.07 11.30
C ILE A 134 -14.74 7.96 11.04
N ASP A 135 -14.00 7.22 11.87
CA ASP A 135 -12.57 7.04 11.65
C ASP A 135 -12.30 6.10 10.46
N ALA A 136 -11.30 6.40 9.64
CA ALA A 136 -10.86 5.56 8.52
C ALA A 136 -10.52 4.13 8.98
N GLN A 137 -10.07 3.97 10.23
CA GLN A 137 -9.84 2.65 10.81
C GLN A 137 -11.15 1.87 11.00
N VAL A 138 -12.24 2.53 11.39
CA VAL A 138 -13.56 1.90 11.54
C VAL A 138 -14.07 1.42 10.19
N VAL A 139 -13.95 2.26 9.16
CA VAL A 139 -14.28 1.89 7.77
C VAL A 139 -13.49 0.67 7.33
N LYS A 140 -12.17 0.68 7.56
CA LYS A 140 -11.29 -0.45 7.21
C LYS A 140 -11.70 -1.74 7.92
N GLN A 141 -12.01 -1.68 9.22
CA GLN A 141 -12.45 -2.85 9.97
C GLN A 141 -13.80 -3.40 9.48
N ALA A 142 -14.76 -2.53 9.14
CA ALA A 142 -16.05 -2.96 8.60
C ALA A 142 -15.89 -3.69 7.26
N VAL A 143 -15.04 -3.18 6.37
CA VAL A 143 -14.75 -3.85 5.09
C VAL A 143 -14.05 -5.20 5.30
N LEU A 144 -13.10 -5.28 6.23
CA LEU A 144 -12.46 -6.56 6.57
C LEU A 144 -13.45 -7.55 7.18
N GLN A 145 -14.39 -7.09 8.00
CA GLN A 145 -15.44 -7.93 8.56
C GLN A 145 -16.41 -8.41 7.47
N ALA A 146 -16.76 -7.55 6.51
CA ALA A 146 -17.58 -7.91 5.35
C ALA A 146 -16.92 -9.03 4.52
N ILE A 147 -15.62 -8.89 4.24
CA ILE A 147 -14.83 -9.92 3.54
C ILE A 147 -14.86 -11.25 4.30
N ARG A 148 -14.68 -11.20 5.63
CA ARG A 148 -14.72 -12.41 6.47
C ARG A 148 -16.09 -13.08 6.43
N ASN A 149 -17.16 -12.32 6.64
CA ASN A 149 -18.52 -12.84 6.60
C ASN A 149 -18.85 -13.46 5.23
N TRP A 150 -18.38 -12.84 4.14
CA TRP A 150 -18.49 -13.39 2.79
C TRP A 150 -17.75 -14.71 2.63
N SER A 151 -16.54 -14.85 3.18
CA SER A 151 -15.79 -16.11 3.11
C SER A 151 -16.47 -17.24 3.88
N GLU A 152 -16.99 -16.95 5.09
CA GLU A 152 -17.67 -17.95 5.92
C GLU A 152 -19.02 -18.39 5.33
N SER A 153 -19.67 -17.56 4.50
CA SER A 153 -20.96 -17.86 3.87
C SER A 153 -20.84 -18.65 2.56
N ASN A 154 -19.64 -18.75 1.98
CA ASN A 154 -19.38 -19.38 0.68
C ASN A 154 -18.49 -20.63 0.77
N GLU A 155 -18.16 -21.09 1.98
CA GLU A 155 -17.65 -22.45 2.26
C GLU A 155 -18.81 -23.42 2.50
#